data_AF-A0A7J2J5E5-F1
#
_entry.id   AF-A0A7J2J5E5-F1
#
_cell.length_a   1.000
_cell.length_b   1.000
_cell.length_c   1.000
_cell.angle_alpha   90.00
_cell.angle_beta   90.00
_cell.angle_gamma   90.00
#
_symmetry.space_group_name_H-M   'P 1'
#
loop_
_entity.id
_entity.type
_entity.pdbx_description
1 polymer ?
#
loop_
_entity_poly.entity_id
_entity_poly.type
_entity_poly.pdbx_seq_one_letter_code
_entity_poly.pdbx_strand_id
1 'polypeptide(L)'
;MGWKGLTWGKESGIFRVGPLARMNVCERMETEGAQWEYERFIEEMGKPCHNTMAFHWARAIEILYASEKMLELSREEDIVDSKEIFDPDGELRGRGVGALEAPRGTLYHDYEVDEEGRVTFVNLIVPTTENNPSICISVKKGAEELLSNGKRIDRNILNKIEVAFRAYDPCLACSTHNLDQSIRVEIFHGSELVKTL
;
A
#
# COMPACT_ATOMS: atom_id res chain seq x y z
N MET A 1 5.77 20.62 4.28
CA MET A 1 5.81 19.52 3.28
C MET A 1 4.46 19.48 2.57
N GLY A 2 4.43 19.39 1.24
CA GLY A 2 3.21 19.36 0.44
C GLY A 2 3.50 18.73 -0.92
N TRP A 3 2.48 18.34 -1.68
CA TRP A 3 2.63 17.65 -2.96
C TRP A 3 3.38 18.52 -3.99
N LYS A 4 4.48 18.01 -4.54
CA LYS A 4 5.29 18.68 -5.59
C LYS A 4 5.32 17.90 -6.90
N GLY A 5 4.25 17.19 -7.22
CA GLY A 5 4.19 16.29 -8.38
C GLY A 5 4.98 15.00 -8.20
N LEU A 6 5.21 14.28 -9.30
CA LEU A 6 5.90 12.99 -9.31
C LEU A 6 7.43 13.15 -9.23
N THR A 7 7.91 13.66 -8.09
CA THR A 7 9.34 13.87 -7.82
C THR A 7 9.79 13.10 -6.58
N TRP A 8 10.97 12.49 -6.65
CA TRP A 8 11.59 11.85 -5.47
C TRP A 8 12.16 12.89 -4.52
N GLY A 9 12.24 12.51 -3.24
CA GLY A 9 12.99 13.25 -2.24
C GLY A 9 12.16 13.57 -1.00
N LYS A 10 12.83 13.90 0.09
CA LYS A 10 12.19 14.19 1.39
C LYS A 10 11.18 15.35 1.30
N GLU A 11 11.40 16.26 0.36
CA GLU A 11 10.62 17.48 0.19
C GLU A 11 9.41 17.34 -0.75
N SER A 12 9.17 16.16 -1.35
CA SER A 12 8.12 15.99 -2.38
C SER A 12 6.72 15.78 -1.82
N GLY A 13 6.62 15.40 -0.54
CA GLY A 13 5.35 14.98 0.09
C GLY A 13 4.88 13.58 -0.32
N ILE A 14 5.67 12.84 -1.12
CA ILE A 14 5.37 11.46 -1.49
C ILE A 14 5.81 10.51 -0.37
N PHE A 15 4.92 9.61 0.01
CA PHE A 15 5.20 8.52 0.93
C PHE A 15 4.90 7.17 0.25
N ARG A 16 5.19 6.09 0.99
CA ARG A 16 4.88 4.72 0.61
C ARG A 16 4.17 4.05 1.79
N VAL A 17 3.27 3.14 1.47
CA VAL A 17 2.57 2.29 2.45
C VAL A 17 2.81 0.81 2.11
N GLY A 18 2.42 -0.08 3.02
CA GLY A 18 2.56 -1.52 2.87
C GLY A 18 3.82 -2.07 3.53
N PRO A 19 4.24 -3.30 3.17
CA PRO A 19 5.19 -4.07 3.99
C PRO A 19 6.51 -3.35 4.24
N LEU A 20 7.14 -2.81 3.20
CA LEU A 20 8.42 -2.11 3.35
C LEU A 20 8.28 -0.81 4.16
N ALA A 21 7.15 -0.11 4.03
CA ALA A 21 6.90 1.09 4.82
C ALA A 21 6.77 0.74 6.30
N ARG A 22 6.06 -0.35 6.63
CA ARG A 22 5.93 -0.85 8.00
C ARG A 22 7.27 -1.26 8.60
N MET A 23 8.12 -1.99 7.87
CA MET A 23 9.50 -2.29 8.32
C MET A 23 10.32 -1.03 8.62
N ASN A 24 10.08 0.06 7.88
CA ASN A 24 10.77 1.32 8.11
C ASN A 24 10.28 2.08 9.35
N VAL A 25 9.01 1.92 9.75
CA VAL A 25 8.41 2.68 10.86
C VAL A 25 8.29 1.89 12.15
N CYS A 26 8.10 0.56 12.11
CA CYS A 26 7.99 -0.26 13.32
C CYS A 26 9.34 -0.32 14.03
N GLU A 27 9.36 -0.35 15.36
CA GLU A 27 10.63 -0.49 16.09
C GLU A 27 11.08 -1.95 16.17
N ARG A 28 10.11 -2.85 16.32
CA ARG A 28 10.26 -4.30 16.45
C ARG A 28 9.01 -5.02 15.93
N MET A 29 9.15 -6.31 15.69
CA MET A 29 8.06 -7.26 15.51
C MET A 29 7.74 -7.94 16.85
N GLU A 30 6.50 -8.40 17.00
CA GLU A 30 6.03 -9.00 18.25
C GLU A 30 6.42 -10.48 18.38
N THR A 31 6.40 -11.21 17.25
CA THR A 31 6.63 -12.66 17.20
C THR A 31 8.11 -12.98 16.95
N GLU A 32 8.59 -14.09 17.52
CA GLU A 32 10.01 -14.43 17.55
C GLU A 32 10.62 -14.61 16.16
N GLY A 33 9.98 -15.42 15.29
CA GLY A 33 10.48 -15.68 13.94
C GLY A 33 10.49 -14.43 13.07
N ALA A 34 9.40 -13.66 13.10
CA ALA A 34 9.33 -12.40 12.37
C ALA A 34 10.34 -11.36 12.89
N GLN A 35 10.58 -11.29 14.20
CA GLN A 35 11.58 -10.40 14.78
C GLN A 35 12.99 -10.75 14.31
N TRP A 36 13.33 -12.04 14.31
CA TRP A 36 14.63 -12.50 13.83
C TRP A 36 14.85 -12.16 12.34
N GLU A 37 13.86 -12.39 11.48
CA GLU A 37 13.97 -12.00 10.06
C GLU A 37 13.97 -10.49 9.85
N TYR A 38 13.25 -9.73 10.66
CA TYR A 38 13.27 -8.27 10.64
C TYR A 38 14.66 -7.72 10.98
N GLU A 39 15.33 -8.23 12.02
CA GLU A 39 16.69 -7.82 12.37
C GLU A 39 17.68 -8.08 11.22
N ARG A 40 17.61 -9.26 10.61
CA ARG A 40 18.41 -9.61 9.42
C ARG A 40 18.14 -8.68 8.23
N PHE A 41 16.86 -8.36 8.00
CA PHE A 41 16.47 -7.44 6.96
C PHE A 41 17.07 -6.04 7.19
N ILE A 42 17.02 -5.53 8.42
CA ILE A 42 17.58 -4.22 8.76
C ILE A 42 19.12 -4.21 8.68
N GLU A 43 19.79 -5.28 9.09
CA GLU A 43 21.24 -5.43 8.96
C GLU A 43 21.69 -5.36 7.50
N GLU A 44 20.98 -6.06 6.59
CA GLU A 44 21.34 -6.13 5.17
C GLU A 44 20.88 -4.90 4.37
N MET A 45 19.66 -4.41 4.63
CA MET A 45 18.99 -3.41 3.78
C MET A 45 19.01 -1.98 4.35
N GLY A 46 19.38 -1.83 5.64
CA GLY A 46 19.35 -0.58 6.38
C GLY A 46 17.94 -0.09 6.75
N LYS A 47 17.89 0.97 7.56
CA LYS A 47 16.64 1.63 7.99
C LYS A 47 16.76 3.15 7.93
N PRO A 48 15.93 3.87 7.15
CA PRO A 48 14.88 3.34 6.28
C PRO A 48 15.44 2.70 5.00
N CYS A 49 14.89 1.55 4.61
CA CYS A 49 15.11 0.94 3.31
C CYS A 49 14.17 1.54 2.25
N HIS A 50 14.75 1.99 1.14
CA HIS A 50 14.01 2.60 0.03
C HIS A 50 14.07 1.78 -1.27
N ASN A 51 14.73 0.62 -1.25
CA ASN A 51 14.84 -0.27 -2.40
C ASN A 51 13.47 -0.88 -2.73
N THR A 52 12.94 -0.61 -3.92
CA THR A 52 11.61 -1.08 -4.36
C THR A 52 11.49 -2.61 -4.30
N MET A 53 12.55 -3.36 -4.61
CA MET A 53 12.51 -4.82 -4.58
C MET A 53 12.44 -5.39 -3.15
N ALA A 54 12.83 -4.61 -2.15
CA ALA A 54 12.78 -5.00 -0.74
C ALA A 54 11.34 -5.21 -0.23
N PHE A 55 10.33 -4.71 -0.95
CA PHE A 55 8.92 -5.01 -0.66
C PHE A 55 8.62 -6.51 -0.66
N HIS A 56 9.31 -7.31 -1.48
CA HIS A 56 9.09 -8.75 -1.50
C HIS A 56 9.59 -9.44 -0.22
N TRP A 57 10.77 -9.07 0.26
CA TRP A 57 11.30 -9.60 1.53
C TRP A 57 10.46 -9.12 2.70
N ALA A 58 10.15 -7.82 2.77
CA ALA A 58 9.26 -7.28 3.80
C ALA A 58 7.90 -7.99 3.83
N ARG A 59 7.31 -8.32 2.67
CA ARG A 59 6.06 -9.09 2.59
C ARG A 59 6.22 -10.52 3.14
N ALA A 60 7.36 -11.17 2.90
CA ALA A 60 7.63 -12.50 3.46
C ALA A 60 7.73 -12.46 4.99
N ILE A 61 8.36 -11.42 5.55
CA ILE A 61 8.43 -11.19 7.00
C ILE A 61 7.02 -11.03 7.58
N GLU A 62 6.14 -10.27 6.92
CA GLU A 62 4.77 -10.10 7.39
C GLU A 62 3.90 -11.36 7.26
N ILE A 63 4.15 -12.20 6.25
CA ILE A 63 3.49 -13.52 6.15
C ILE A 63 3.92 -14.41 7.31
N LEU A 64 5.21 -14.40 7.67
CA LEU A 64 5.71 -15.11 8.85
C LEU A 64 5.05 -14.60 10.13
N TYR A 65 5.06 -13.28 10.34
CA TYR A 65 4.39 -12.63 11.48
C TYR A 65 2.91 -13.01 11.57
N ALA A 66 2.17 -12.87 10.47
CA ALA A 66 0.75 -13.20 10.44
C ALA A 66 0.51 -14.68 10.75
N SER A 67 1.38 -15.58 10.27
CA SER A 67 1.30 -17.02 10.56
C SER A 67 1.53 -17.32 12.04
N GLU A 68 2.51 -16.67 12.65
CA GLU A 68 2.81 -16.81 14.08
C GLU A 68 1.68 -16.23 14.95
N LYS A 69 1.19 -15.02 14.65
CA LYS A 69 0.06 -14.42 15.38
C LYS A 69 -1.22 -15.22 15.21
N MET A 70 -1.51 -15.77 14.03
CA MET A 70 -2.67 -16.65 13.85
C MET A 70 -2.60 -17.87 14.75
N LEU A 71 -1.42 -18.48 14.92
CA LEU A 71 -1.24 -19.60 15.83
C LEU A 71 -1.43 -19.19 17.29
N GLU A 72 -0.88 -18.05 17.70
CA GLU A 72 -1.05 -17.50 19.04
C GLU A 72 -2.53 -17.24 19.37
N LEU A 73 -3.21 -16.46 18.53
CA LEU A 73 -4.63 -16.12 18.67
C LEU A 73 -5.50 -17.38 18.68
N SER A 74 -5.21 -18.37 17.82
CA SER A 74 -5.99 -19.62 17.78
C SER A 74 -5.93 -20.47 19.05
N ARG A 75 -4.99 -20.16 19.96
CA ARG A 75 -4.79 -20.86 21.24
C ARG A 75 -5.34 -20.08 22.42
N GLU A 76 -5.83 -18.86 22.21
CA GLU A 76 -6.48 -18.09 23.27
C GLU A 76 -7.83 -18.73 23.62
N GLU A 77 -8.10 -18.92 24.91
CA GLU A 77 -9.34 -19.56 25.37
C GLU A 77 -10.57 -18.73 24.97
N ASP A 78 -10.44 -17.40 25.01
CA ASP A 78 -11.53 -16.46 24.73
C ASP A 78 -11.91 -16.38 23.25
N ILE A 79 -11.11 -16.93 22.32
CA ILE A 79 -11.43 -16.88 20.88
C ILE A 79 -12.71 -17.66 20.54
N VAL A 80 -13.08 -18.65 21.36
CA VAL A 80 -14.29 -19.48 21.18
C VAL A 80 -15.39 -19.24 22.22
N ASP A 81 -15.06 -18.67 23.38
CA ASP A 81 -16.00 -18.49 24.51
C ASP A 81 -16.05 -17.05 25.03
N SER A 82 -15.75 -16.06 24.17
CA SER A 82 -15.89 -14.65 24.55
C SER A 82 -17.35 -14.30 24.85
N LYS A 83 -17.59 -13.82 26.08
CA LYS A 83 -18.91 -13.38 26.55
C LYS A 83 -19.27 -11.96 26.12
N GLU A 84 -18.32 -11.23 25.52
CA GLU A 84 -18.45 -9.81 25.14
C GLU A 84 -18.12 -9.61 23.65
N ILE A 85 -18.82 -10.33 22.77
CA ILE A 85 -18.64 -10.24 21.31
C ILE A 85 -19.46 -9.14 20.63
N PHE A 86 -20.45 -8.60 21.33
CA PHE A 86 -21.39 -7.62 20.78
C PHE A 86 -21.94 -6.74 21.90
N ASP A 87 -21.88 -5.42 21.69
CA ASP A 87 -22.55 -4.43 22.54
C ASP A 87 -23.87 -4.02 21.87
N PRO A 88 -25.03 -4.52 22.34
CA PRO A 88 -26.33 -4.17 21.79
C PRO A 88 -26.78 -2.75 22.15
N ASP A 89 -26.15 -2.10 23.13
CA ASP A 89 -26.60 -0.84 23.71
C ASP A 89 -25.88 0.39 23.10
N GLY A 90 -25.10 0.17 22.03
CA GLY A 90 -24.38 1.22 21.32
C GLY A 90 -25.30 2.28 20.70
N GLU A 91 -25.11 3.54 21.10
CA GLU A 91 -25.86 4.68 20.54
C GLU A 91 -25.31 5.14 19.18
N LEU A 92 -26.20 5.52 18.26
CA LEU A 92 -25.83 6.11 16.97
C LEU A 92 -25.14 7.47 17.16
N ARG A 93 -23.93 7.64 16.60
CA ARG A 93 -23.12 8.86 16.70
C ARG A 93 -23.05 9.70 15.42
N GLY A 94 -23.64 9.23 14.31
CA GLY A 94 -23.69 9.96 13.03
C GLY A 94 -22.42 9.92 12.17
N ARG A 95 -21.24 9.63 12.74
CA ARG A 95 -19.99 9.44 11.97
C ARG A 95 -19.09 8.37 12.59
N GLY A 96 -18.41 7.60 11.75
CA GLY A 96 -17.43 6.60 12.17
C GLY A 96 -16.24 6.53 11.22
N VAL A 97 -15.03 6.51 11.79
CA VAL A 97 -13.78 6.31 11.05
C VAL A 97 -13.11 5.03 11.53
N GLY A 98 -12.93 4.08 10.62
CA GLY A 98 -12.14 2.87 10.82
C GLY A 98 -10.82 2.96 10.08
N ALA A 99 -9.74 2.55 10.75
CA ALA A 99 -8.43 2.43 10.13
C ALA A 99 -7.79 1.09 10.49
N LEU A 100 -7.17 0.44 9.51
CA LEU A 100 -6.40 -0.78 9.72
C LEU A 100 -5.23 -0.89 8.74
N GLU A 101 -4.27 -1.75 9.04
CA GLU A 101 -3.19 -2.09 8.12
C GLU A 101 -3.61 -3.25 7.23
N ALA A 102 -4.09 -2.94 6.02
CA ALA A 102 -4.33 -3.96 5.02
C ALA A 102 -2.97 -4.51 4.51
N PRO A 103 -2.94 -5.68 3.86
CA PRO A 103 -1.67 -6.26 3.38
C PRO A 103 -0.85 -5.32 2.49
N ARG A 104 -1.53 -4.44 1.74
CA ARG A 104 -0.92 -3.51 0.77
C ARG A 104 -0.61 -2.12 1.34
N GLY A 105 -0.96 -1.86 2.60
CA GLY A 105 -0.77 -0.59 3.32
C GLY A 105 -1.98 -0.18 4.13
N THR A 106 -1.97 1.06 4.63
CA THR A 106 -3.03 1.56 5.51
C THR A 106 -4.35 1.73 4.75
N LEU A 107 -5.45 1.35 5.38
CA LEU A 107 -6.79 1.44 4.82
C LEU A 107 -7.64 2.28 5.76
N TYR A 108 -8.29 3.31 5.22
CA TYR A 108 -9.21 4.18 5.95
C TYR A 108 -10.61 4.10 5.35
N HIS A 109 -11.58 3.94 6.22
CA HIS A 109 -13.00 4.00 5.93
C HIS A 109 -13.63 5.10 6.80
N ASP A 110 -14.20 6.13 6.19
CA ASP A 110 -14.88 7.23 6.86
C ASP A 110 -16.32 7.31 6.36
N TYR A 111 -17.28 7.15 7.26
CA TYR A 111 -18.70 7.11 6.98
C TYR A 111 -19.45 8.14 7.81
N GLU A 112 -20.38 8.87 7.19
CA GLU A 112 -21.43 9.61 7.90
C GLU A 112 -22.79 8.99 7.60
N VAL A 113 -23.70 9.06 8.58
CA VAL A 113 -25.05 8.50 8.52
C VAL A 113 -26.10 9.48 9.02
N ASP A 114 -27.34 9.35 8.54
CA ASP A 114 -28.51 10.09 9.05
C ASP A 114 -29.04 9.50 10.38
N GLU A 115 -30.14 10.07 10.91
CA GLU A 115 -30.77 9.64 12.16
C GLU A 115 -31.29 8.20 12.10
N GLU A 116 -31.61 7.71 10.91
CA GLU A 116 -32.01 6.33 10.65
C GLU A 116 -30.83 5.38 10.38
N GLY A 117 -29.59 5.87 10.45
CA GLY A 117 -28.37 5.09 10.24
C GLY A 117 -28.05 4.80 8.76
N ARG A 118 -28.65 5.52 7.82
CA ARG A 118 -28.37 5.37 6.39
C ARG A 118 -27.15 6.20 6.02
N VAL A 119 -26.27 5.63 5.21
CA VAL A 119 -25.04 6.29 4.77
C VAL A 119 -25.34 7.51 3.90
N THR A 120 -24.86 8.68 4.33
CA THR A 120 -24.97 9.96 3.63
C THR A 120 -23.64 10.42 3.04
N PHE A 121 -22.52 9.95 3.58
CA PHE A 121 -21.18 10.23 3.09
C PHE A 121 -20.27 9.01 3.22
N VAL A 122 -19.38 8.83 2.24
CA VAL A 122 -18.32 7.83 2.26
C VAL A 122 -17.03 8.44 1.73
N ASN A 123 -15.95 8.26 2.48
CA ASN A 123 -14.59 8.50 1.99
C ASN A 123 -13.71 7.28 2.28
N LEU A 124 -13.07 6.75 1.23
CA LEU A 124 -12.19 5.59 1.31
C LEU A 124 -10.80 6.01 0.86
N ILE A 125 -9.81 5.88 1.74
CA ILE A 125 -8.40 6.04 1.39
C ILE A 125 -7.79 4.64 1.42
N VAL A 126 -7.47 4.13 0.24
CA VAL A 126 -7.06 2.74 0.04
C VAL A 126 -5.56 2.64 -0.32
N PRO A 127 -4.88 1.55 0.06
CA PRO A 127 -3.41 1.52 0.07
C PRO A 127 -2.75 1.73 -1.29
N THR A 128 -3.30 1.14 -2.35
CA THR A 128 -2.71 1.24 -3.69
C THR A 128 -2.83 2.66 -4.25
N THR A 129 -3.86 3.41 -3.85
CA THR A 129 -4.01 4.83 -4.22
C THR A 129 -2.89 5.67 -3.60
N GLU A 130 -2.55 5.43 -2.33
CA GLU A 130 -1.45 6.11 -1.64
C GLU A 130 -0.09 5.80 -2.28
N ASN A 131 0.12 4.55 -2.72
CA ASN A 131 1.35 4.14 -3.40
C ASN A 131 1.43 4.56 -4.87
N ASN A 132 0.34 5.06 -5.49
CA ASN A 132 0.30 5.37 -6.93
C ASN A 132 1.43 6.31 -7.39
N PRO A 133 1.75 7.42 -6.69
CA PRO A 133 2.89 8.26 -7.03
C PRO A 133 4.22 7.49 -7.07
N SER A 134 4.47 6.67 -6.05
CA SER A 134 5.69 5.86 -5.94
C SER A 134 5.78 4.80 -7.03
N ILE A 135 4.65 4.20 -7.40
CA ILE A 135 4.55 3.25 -8.51
C ILE A 135 4.90 3.93 -9.83
N CYS A 136 4.26 5.07 -10.15
CA CYS A 136 4.51 5.83 -11.37
C CYS A 136 6.00 6.19 -11.51
N ILE A 137 6.62 6.67 -10.43
CA ILE A 137 8.02 7.06 -10.48
C ILE A 137 8.93 5.83 -10.61
N SER A 138 8.66 4.73 -9.91
CA SER A 138 9.43 3.49 -10.03
C SER A 138 9.37 2.89 -11.43
N VAL A 139 8.19 2.86 -12.05
CA VAL A 139 7.99 2.40 -13.43
C VAL A 139 8.74 3.29 -14.41
N LYS A 140 8.60 4.62 -14.27
CA LYS A 140 9.32 5.59 -15.12
C LYS A 140 10.84 5.39 -15.02
N LYS A 141 11.38 5.33 -13.81
CA LYS A 141 12.82 5.14 -13.57
C LYS A 141 13.31 3.81 -14.15
N GLY A 142 12.57 2.72 -13.92
CA GLY A 142 12.89 1.42 -14.50
C GLY A 142 12.89 1.43 -16.03
N ALA A 143 11.94 2.14 -16.65
CA ALA A 143 11.90 2.32 -18.10
C ALA A 143 13.09 3.15 -18.60
N GLU A 144 13.40 4.29 -17.97
CA GLU A 144 14.53 5.14 -18.32
C GLU A 144 15.87 4.38 -18.25
N GLU A 145 16.09 3.61 -17.19
CA GLU A 145 17.32 2.82 -17.02
C GLU A 145 17.41 1.69 -18.05
N LEU A 146 16.32 0.96 -18.30
CA LEU A 146 16.34 -0.21 -19.19
C LEU A 146 16.32 0.14 -20.68
N LEU A 147 15.72 1.27 -21.06
CA LEU A 147 15.62 1.76 -22.44
C LEU A 147 16.75 2.72 -22.83
N SER A 148 17.58 3.12 -21.87
CA SER A 148 18.79 3.89 -22.14
C SER A 148 19.65 3.21 -23.22
N ASN A 149 20.27 4.03 -24.09
CA ASN A 149 21.16 3.61 -25.19
C ASN A 149 20.48 2.96 -26.41
N GLY A 150 19.20 3.26 -26.68
CA GLY A 150 18.55 2.88 -27.94
C GLY A 150 18.33 1.37 -28.09
N LYS A 151 18.23 0.65 -26.97
CA LYS A 151 17.95 -0.79 -26.98
C LYS A 151 16.60 -1.06 -27.64
N ARG A 152 16.54 -2.13 -28.43
CA ARG A 152 15.29 -2.61 -29.01
C ARG A 152 14.33 -3.01 -27.88
N ILE A 153 13.12 -2.45 -27.91
CA ILE A 153 12.05 -2.85 -27.01
C ILE A 153 11.65 -4.28 -27.33
N ASP A 154 11.76 -5.16 -26.33
CA ASP A 154 11.32 -6.54 -26.41
C ASP A 154 10.52 -6.92 -25.14
N ARG A 155 9.97 -8.14 -25.15
CA ARG A 155 9.16 -8.66 -24.05
C ARG A 155 9.92 -8.76 -22.73
N ASN A 156 11.24 -9.00 -22.77
CA ASN A 156 12.05 -9.15 -21.57
C ASN A 156 12.24 -7.80 -20.88
N ILE A 157 12.47 -6.73 -21.64
CA ILE A 157 12.58 -5.37 -21.11
C ILE A 157 11.24 -4.93 -20.50
N LEU A 158 10.13 -5.13 -21.21
CA LEU A 158 8.79 -4.78 -20.71
C LEU A 158 8.48 -5.52 -19.41
N ASN A 159 8.77 -6.82 -19.34
CA ASN A 159 8.56 -7.59 -18.11
C ASN A 159 9.38 -7.07 -16.93
N LYS A 160 10.61 -6.60 -17.15
CA LYS A 160 11.43 -6.00 -16.08
C LYS A 160 10.86 -4.68 -15.59
N ILE A 161 10.26 -3.87 -16.46
CA ILE A 161 9.53 -2.65 -16.07
C ILE A 161 8.30 -3.03 -15.23
N GLU A 162 7.56 -4.07 -15.62
CA GLU A 162 6.43 -4.59 -14.85
C GLU A 162 6.82 -5.13 -13.47
N VAL A 163 8.05 -5.65 -13.29
CA VAL A 163 8.53 -6.07 -11.96
C VAL A 163 8.56 -4.90 -10.98
N ALA A 164 8.92 -3.68 -11.41
CA ALA A 164 8.89 -2.49 -10.57
C ALA A 164 7.46 -2.14 -10.12
N PHE A 165 6.45 -2.41 -10.95
CA PHE A 165 5.04 -2.26 -10.61
C PHE A 165 4.58 -3.35 -9.63
N ARG A 166 4.89 -4.62 -9.93
CA ARG A 166 4.49 -5.79 -9.11
C ARG A 166 5.11 -5.81 -7.72
N ALA A 167 6.26 -5.16 -7.54
CA ALA A 167 6.93 -5.07 -6.23
C ALA A 167 6.00 -4.50 -5.14
N TYR A 168 5.13 -3.55 -5.49
CA TYR A 168 4.16 -2.94 -4.59
C TYR A 168 2.92 -3.81 -4.30
N ASP A 169 2.74 -4.94 -5.01
CA ASP A 169 1.50 -5.75 -4.98
C ASP A 169 0.23 -4.88 -5.12
N PRO A 170 0.08 -4.13 -6.22
CA PRO A 170 -1.03 -3.20 -6.37
C PRO A 170 -2.36 -3.93 -6.56
N CYS A 171 -3.38 -3.56 -5.77
CA CYS A 171 -4.76 -4.01 -5.98
C CYS A 171 -5.52 -2.94 -6.76
N LEU A 172 -5.55 -3.07 -8.10
CA LEU A 172 -6.22 -2.09 -8.96
C LEU A 172 -7.74 -2.02 -8.71
N ALA A 173 -8.36 -3.18 -8.48
CA ALA A 173 -9.78 -3.27 -8.13
C ALA A 173 -10.12 -2.53 -6.83
N CYS A 174 -9.22 -2.56 -5.84
CA CYS A 174 -9.38 -1.83 -4.59
C CYS A 174 -9.16 -0.32 -4.78
N SER A 175 -8.17 0.06 -5.59
CA SER A 175 -7.79 1.47 -5.82
C SER A 175 -8.81 2.29 -6.59
N THR A 176 -9.67 1.63 -7.37
CA THR A 176 -10.68 2.27 -8.21
C THR A 176 -12.07 1.90 -7.72
N HIS A 177 -12.44 2.44 -6.56
CA HIS A 177 -13.77 2.25 -5.95
C HIS A 177 -14.74 3.36 -6.38
N ASN A 178 -14.65 3.79 -7.63
CA ASN A 178 -15.44 4.88 -8.20
C ASN A 178 -16.41 4.31 -9.25
N LEU A 179 -17.70 4.53 -9.08
CA LEU A 179 -18.76 3.96 -9.93
C LEU A 179 -18.90 4.67 -11.29
N ASP A 180 -18.30 5.86 -11.47
CA ASP A 180 -18.74 6.77 -12.54
C ASP A 180 -17.63 7.58 -13.24
N GLN A 181 -16.41 7.04 -13.41
CA GLN A 181 -15.36 7.73 -14.18
C GLN A 181 -14.80 6.93 -15.35
N SER A 182 -14.86 7.56 -16.53
CA SER A 182 -14.05 7.23 -17.70
C SER A 182 -12.59 7.58 -17.45
N ILE A 183 -11.67 6.69 -17.84
CA ILE A 183 -10.22 6.91 -17.75
C ILE A 183 -9.83 8.09 -18.63
N ARG A 184 -9.21 9.12 -18.05
CA ARG A 184 -8.57 10.20 -18.80
C ARG A 184 -7.14 9.81 -19.17
N VAL A 185 -6.84 9.64 -20.46
CA VAL A 185 -5.51 9.29 -20.97
C VAL A 185 -4.91 10.47 -21.72
N GLU A 186 -3.80 11.01 -21.21
CA GLU A 186 -3.04 12.07 -21.88
C GLU A 186 -1.85 11.47 -22.62
N ILE A 187 -1.80 11.68 -23.94
CA ILE A 187 -0.76 11.19 -24.85
C ILE A 187 0.18 12.34 -25.18
N PHE A 188 1.47 12.15 -24.93
CA PHE A 188 2.51 13.15 -25.19
C PHE A 188 3.49 12.71 -26.28
N HIS A 189 4.01 13.67 -27.06
CA HIS A 189 5.17 13.51 -27.93
C HIS A 189 6.25 14.50 -27.48
N GLY A 190 7.32 13.98 -26.88
CA GLY A 190 8.27 14.82 -26.16
C GLY A 190 7.59 15.47 -24.95
N SER A 191 7.64 16.80 -24.87
CA SER A 191 6.98 17.60 -23.83
C SER A 191 5.60 18.14 -24.24
N GLU A 192 5.14 17.84 -25.46
CA GLU A 192 3.89 18.38 -26.00
C GLU A 192 2.74 17.38 -25.82
N LEU A 193 1.60 17.87 -25.30
CA LEU A 193 0.38 17.08 -25.17
C LEU A 193 -0.29 16.96 -26.55
N VAL A 194 -0.35 15.73 -27.06
CA VAL A 194 -0.90 15.41 -28.39
C VAL A 194 -2.39 15.11 -28.31
N LYS A 195 -2.86 14.45 -27.25
CA LYS A 195 -4.26 14.05 -27.13
C LYS A 195 -4.66 13.78 -25.68
N THR A 196 -5.91 14.10 -25.35
CA THR A 196 -6.59 13.59 -24.15
C THR A 196 -7.75 12.71 -24.60
N LEU A 197 -7.79 11.47 -24.12
CA LEU A 197 -8.90 10.52 -24.27
C LEU A 197 -9.67 10.43 -22.95
#